data_AF-F3ZAL3-F1
#
_entry.id   AF-F3ZAL3-F1
#
_cell.length_a   1.000
_cell.length_b   1.000
_cell.length_c   1.000
_cell.angle_alpha   90.00
_cell.angle_beta   90.00
_cell.angle_gamma   90.00
#
_symmetry.space_group_name_H-M   'P 1'
#
loop_
_entity.id
_entity.type
_entity.pdbx_description
1 polymer ?
#
loop_
_entity_poly.entity_id
_entity_poly.type
_entity_poly.pdbx_seq_one_letter_code
_entity_poly.pdbx_strand_id
1 'polypeptide(L)'
;MARHREKGGRGKYVAAALGVSALVAVTSLWTAQADTLAGPAPRPSASATHAAKPEKVAIGIAHASDKGARGVNITIDDGPDPTWTPQVLAVLKQYGVKATFCMVGTQARMYPDLVKQVVADGHRLCDHTISHDTAMDHKSEAYQAKEILDAERMITEASGGVRPQYYRAPGGAFTPYSRNLAASHGMRPLGWNVDTKDFEHPGVAAIVSTVRNELPNGPTILFHDAGGDRAETLAALRQVLPWLKQQGYAFGFPVR
;
A
#
# COMPACT_ATOMS: atom_id res chain seq x y z
N MET A 1 -21.44 54.10 21.77
CA MET A 1 -21.53 55.21 20.80
C MET A 1 -21.49 54.61 19.40
N ALA A 2 -22.55 54.84 18.63
CA ALA A 2 -22.85 54.16 17.36
C ALA A 2 -22.19 54.82 16.15
N ARG A 3 -21.71 54.01 15.21
CA ARG A 3 -21.29 54.30 13.82
C ARG A 3 -21.26 52.92 13.11
N HIS A 4 -21.69 52.65 11.89
CA HIS A 4 -22.17 53.39 10.72
C HIS A 4 -22.82 52.30 9.82
N ARG A 5 -24.09 52.43 9.40
CA ARG A 5 -24.56 52.78 8.04
C ARG A 5 -24.21 51.79 6.91
N GLU A 6 -25.26 51.10 6.44
CA GLU A 6 -25.33 50.29 5.22
C GLU A 6 -25.07 51.05 3.92
N LYS A 7 -24.51 50.33 2.93
CA LYS A 7 -24.67 50.46 1.47
C LYS A 7 -24.55 49.01 0.93
N GLY A 8 -25.39 48.42 0.10
CA GLY A 8 -26.17 48.94 -1.03
C GLY A 8 -25.50 48.50 -2.34
N GLY A 9 -26.07 47.55 -3.10
CA GLY A 9 -25.58 47.21 -4.44
C GLY A 9 -26.15 45.94 -5.07
N ARG A 10 -27.18 46.09 -5.91
CA ARG A 10 -27.79 45.08 -6.81
C ARG A 10 -26.93 44.84 -8.06
N GLY A 11 -26.99 43.63 -8.63
CA GLY A 11 -26.61 43.39 -10.04
C GLY A 11 -26.91 41.95 -10.47
N LYS A 12 -27.73 41.79 -11.51
CA LYS A 12 -28.38 40.56 -11.98
C LYS A 12 -27.71 39.99 -13.26
N TYR A 13 -27.78 38.66 -13.39
CA TYR A 13 -27.81 37.74 -14.55
C TYR A 13 -27.42 38.24 -15.96
N VAL A 14 -26.73 37.39 -16.75
CA VAL A 14 -27.18 36.84 -18.06
C VAL A 14 -26.34 35.60 -18.42
N ALA A 15 -27.02 34.54 -18.89
CA ALA A 15 -26.47 33.34 -19.52
C ALA A 15 -26.40 33.49 -21.04
N ALA A 16 -25.53 32.74 -21.72
CA ALA A 16 -25.71 32.37 -23.13
C ALA A 16 -24.93 31.10 -23.50
N ALA A 17 -25.57 30.25 -24.29
CA ALA A 17 -25.18 28.91 -24.73
C ALA A 17 -24.73 28.91 -26.20
N LEU A 18 -24.57 27.70 -26.76
CA LEU A 18 -24.36 27.29 -28.17
C LEU A 18 -22.87 27.24 -28.56
N GLY A 19 -22.27 26.16 -29.06
CA GLY A 19 -22.75 25.05 -29.89
C GLY A 19 -22.08 25.17 -31.27
N VAL A 20 -21.50 24.09 -31.82
CA VAL A 20 -21.42 23.72 -33.26
C VAL A 20 -20.47 22.53 -33.45
N SER A 21 -21.00 21.46 -34.04
CA SER A 21 -20.28 20.34 -34.64
C SER A 21 -19.93 20.67 -36.10
N ALA A 22 -18.78 20.21 -36.60
CA ALA A 22 -18.53 20.12 -38.03
C ALA A 22 -17.65 18.90 -38.34
N LEU A 23 -18.26 17.90 -38.99
CA LEU A 23 -17.57 16.87 -39.76
C LEU A 23 -17.02 17.54 -41.03
N VAL A 24 -15.76 17.25 -41.38
CA VAL A 24 -15.25 17.46 -42.73
C VAL A 24 -14.77 16.11 -43.27
N ALA A 25 -15.52 15.60 -44.24
CA ALA A 25 -15.11 14.51 -45.11
C ALA A 25 -14.24 15.10 -46.24
N VAL A 26 -13.02 14.59 -46.41
CA VAL A 26 -12.23 14.80 -47.63
C VAL A 26 -12.03 13.44 -48.29
N THR A 27 -12.71 13.26 -49.41
CA THR A 27 -12.56 12.14 -50.33
C THR A 27 -11.42 12.46 -51.30
N SER A 28 -10.38 11.62 -51.33
CA SER A 28 -9.45 11.56 -52.46
C SER A 28 -9.52 10.16 -53.06
N LEU A 29 -10.08 10.12 -54.27
CA LEU A 29 -10.11 8.99 -55.18
C LEU A 29 -8.69 8.75 -55.72
N TRP A 30 -8.19 7.53 -55.56
CA TRP A 30 -7.16 7.00 -56.46
C TRP A 30 -7.66 5.68 -57.04
N THR A 31 -7.65 5.66 -58.37
CA THR A 31 -8.11 4.58 -59.24
C THR A 31 -7.18 3.38 -59.17
N ALA A 32 -7.79 2.20 -59.15
CA ALA A 32 -7.19 0.89 -59.10
C ALA A 32 -6.34 0.55 -60.33
N GLN A 33 -5.26 -0.20 -60.09
CA GLN A 33 -4.86 -1.29 -60.98
C GLN A 33 -4.93 -2.59 -60.18
N ALA A 34 -5.82 -3.47 -60.64
CA ALA A 34 -5.95 -4.83 -60.16
C ALA A 34 -4.99 -5.71 -60.96
N ASP A 35 -4.07 -6.38 -60.29
CA ASP A 35 -3.55 -7.66 -60.74
C ASP A 35 -3.93 -8.72 -59.71
N THR A 36 -4.68 -9.71 -60.19
CA THR A 36 -5.26 -10.82 -59.45
C THR A 36 -4.19 -11.83 -59.06
N LEU A 37 -4.00 -12.04 -57.75
CA LEU A 37 -3.54 -13.31 -57.19
C LEU A 37 -4.35 -13.60 -55.92
N ALA A 38 -5.39 -14.42 -56.09
CA ALA A 38 -6.19 -14.95 -54.99
C ALA A 38 -5.35 -15.96 -54.18
N GLY A 39 -4.83 -15.52 -53.03
CA GLY A 39 -4.32 -16.38 -51.96
C GLY A 39 -5.29 -16.40 -50.77
N PRO A 40 -5.39 -17.51 -50.01
CA PRO A 40 -6.37 -17.62 -48.94
C PRO A 40 -6.10 -16.60 -47.83
N ALA A 41 -7.14 -15.85 -47.44
CA ALA A 41 -7.06 -14.89 -46.35
C ALA A 41 -6.69 -15.57 -45.02
N PRO A 42 -5.73 -15.03 -44.25
CA PRO A 42 -5.43 -15.58 -42.94
C PRO A 42 -6.60 -15.29 -41.99
N ARG A 43 -7.13 -16.34 -41.35
CA ARG A 43 -8.07 -16.19 -40.24
C ARG A 43 -7.40 -15.37 -39.14
N PRO A 44 -8.12 -14.46 -38.45
CA PRO A 44 -7.58 -13.85 -37.25
C PRO A 44 -7.42 -14.96 -36.21
N SER A 45 -6.17 -15.36 -35.96
CA SER A 45 -5.83 -16.10 -34.75
C SER A 45 -6.17 -15.20 -33.57
N ALA A 46 -7.27 -15.52 -32.89
CA ALA A 46 -7.49 -15.02 -31.54
C ALA A 46 -6.27 -15.44 -30.72
N SER A 47 -5.38 -14.49 -30.42
CA SER A 47 -4.38 -14.66 -29.39
C SER A 47 -5.17 -14.84 -28.10
N ALA A 48 -5.44 -16.10 -27.75
CA ALA A 48 -5.80 -16.46 -26.40
C ALA A 48 -4.63 -16.03 -25.52
N THR A 49 -4.74 -14.84 -24.91
CA THR A 49 -3.96 -14.49 -23.74
C THR A 49 -4.14 -15.65 -22.77
N HIS A 50 -3.12 -16.50 -22.67
CA HIS A 50 -3.03 -17.48 -21.59
C HIS A 50 -3.10 -16.63 -20.32
N ALA A 51 -4.24 -16.67 -19.63
CA ALA A 51 -4.33 -16.18 -18.27
C ALA A 51 -3.25 -16.96 -17.51
N ALA A 52 -2.16 -16.27 -17.16
CA ALA A 52 -1.07 -16.86 -16.40
C ALA A 52 -1.70 -17.50 -15.16
N LYS A 53 -1.41 -18.78 -14.92
CA LYS A 53 -1.78 -19.42 -13.65
C LYS A 53 -1.24 -18.52 -12.53
N PRO A 54 -2.04 -18.22 -11.49
CA PRO A 54 -1.55 -17.39 -10.40
C PRO A 54 -0.27 -18.02 -9.85
N GLU A 55 0.80 -17.25 -9.88
CA GLU A 55 2.10 -17.68 -9.37
C GLU A 55 1.93 -18.04 -7.89
N LYS A 56 2.47 -19.20 -7.50
CA LYS A 56 2.38 -19.66 -6.11
C LYS A 56 3.14 -18.68 -5.22
N VAL A 57 2.48 -18.14 -4.21
CA VAL A 57 3.15 -17.30 -3.21
C VAL A 57 4.17 -18.15 -2.45
N ALA A 58 5.42 -17.69 -2.42
CA ALA A 58 6.48 -18.44 -1.76
C ALA A 58 6.32 -18.40 -0.22
N ILE A 59 6.78 -19.46 0.45
CA ILE A 59 6.70 -19.61 1.93
C ILE A 59 7.81 -18.90 2.70
N GLY A 60 8.90 -18.51 2.01
CA GLY A 60 10.04 -17.83 2.65
C GLY A 60 9.65 -16.45 3.19
N ILE A 61 10.39 -15.93 4.17
CA ILE A 61 10.13 -14.58 4.68
C ILE A 61 10.75 -13.57 3.71
N ALA A 62 9.93 -12.66 3.20
CA ALA A 62 10.38 -11.60 2.31
C ALA A 62 11.05 -10.47 3.10
N HIS A 63 12.23 -10.06 2.64
CA HIS A 63 12.97 -8.91 3.16
C HIS A 63 13.41 -7.95 2.03
N ALA A 64 13.50 -8.45 0.78
CA ALA A 64 13.97 -7.67 -0.36
C ALA A 64 12.89 -6.74 -0.94
N SER A 65 13.32 -5.76 -1.73
CA SER A 65 12.45 -4.80 -2.43
C SER A 65 12.26 -5.17 -3.90
N ASP A 66 11.07 -4.89 -4.43
CA ASP A 66 10.74 -5.03 -5.86
C ASP A 66 11.45 -4.00 -6.77
N LYS A 67 12.17 -3.02 -6.19
CA LYS A 67 12.99 -2.03 -6.92
C LYS A 67 14.47 -2.40 -7.03
N GLY A 68 14.83 -3.65 -6.73
CA GLY A 68 16.19 -4.16 -6.85
C GLY A 68 17.15 -3.61 -5.80
N ALA A 69 18.45 -3.56 -6.13
CA ALA A 69 19.53 -3.24 -5.18
C ALA A 69 19.44 -1.85 -4.52
N ARG A 70 18.71 -0.91 -5.12
CA ARG A 70 18.50 0.44 -4.59
C ARG A 70 17.05 0.68 -4.17
N GLY A 71 16.29 -0.39 -4.00
CA GLY A 71 14.94 -0.35 -3.47
C GLY A 71 14.90 -0.16 -1.96
N VAL A 72 13.84 0.45 -1.46
CA VAL A 72 13.50 0.53 -0.04
C VAL A 72 12.00 0.35 0.15
N ASN A 73 11.62 -0.41 1.19
CA ASN A 73 10.24 -0.66 1.55
C ASN A 73 9.96 -0.03 2.91
N ILE A 74 8.96 0.84 2.97
CA ILE A 74 8.42 1.33 4.24
C ILE A 74 7.29 0.40 4.65
N THR A 75 7.38 -0.14 5.86
CA THR A 75 6.34 -0.99 6.45
C THR A 75 5.89 -0.40 7.78
N ILE A 76 4.58 -0.41 8.02
CA ILE A 76 3.93 0.20 9.17
C ILE A 76 3.06 -0.86 9.85
N ASP A 77 3.28 -1.13 11.13
CA ASP A 77 2.56 -2.19 11.87
C ASP A 77 1.57 -1.61 12.88
N ASP A 78 0.67 -2.49 13.33
CA ASP A 78 -0.30 -2.40 14.44
C ASP A 78 -1.63 -1.70 14.15
N GLY A 79 -1.65 -0.72 13.26
CA GLY A 79 -2.85 0.06 12.97
C GLY A 79 -4.01 -0.71 12.34
N PRO A 80 -5.08 0.01 11.96
CA PRO A 80 -5.19 1.48 11.99
C PRO A 80 -5.52 2.05 13.39
N ASP A 81 -4.92 3.19 13.72
CA ASP A 81 -5.27 4.05 14.84
C ASP A 81 -5.86 5.38 14.33
N PRO A 82 -6.96 5.90 14.92
CA PRO A 82 -7.65 7.08 14.42
C PRO A 82 -6.88 8.39 14.60
N THR A 83 -5.86 8.42 15.47
CA THR A 83 -5.00 9.58 15.69
C THR A 83 -3.77 9.53 14.79
N TRP A 84 -3.10 8.38 14.71
CA TRP A 84 -1.77 8.27 14.11
C TRP A 84 -1.78 7.85 12.65
N THR A 85 -2.59 6.85 12.25
CA THR A 85 -2.65 6.38 10.86
C THR A 85 -2.94 7.52 9.87
N PRO A 86 -3.90 8.45 10.10
CA PRO A 86 -4.12 9.57 9.20
C PRO A 86 -2.90 10.49 9.02
N GLN A 87 -2.14 10.69 10.10
CA GLN A 87 -0.95 11.54 10.07
C GLN A 87 0.22 10.86 9.33
N VAL A 88 0.39 9.56 9.53
CA VAL A 88 1.36 8.75 8.79
C VAL A 88 1.03 8.76 7.29
N LEU A 89 -0.24 8.54 6.92
CA LEU A 89 -0.71 8.65 5.54
C LEU A 89 -0.42 10.03 4.93
N ALA A 90 -0.68 11.10 5.68
CA ALA A 90 -0.41 12.46 5.23
C ALA A 90 1.09 12.70 4.95
N VAL A 91 1.98 12.21 5.81
CA VAL A 91 3.44 12.32 5.61
C VAL A 91 3.90 11.47 4.43
N LEU A 92 3.41 10.24 4.28
CA LEU A 92 3.71 9.39 3.13
C LEU A 92 3.26 10.05 1.82
N LYS A 93 2.06 10.64 1.81
CA LYS A 93 1.51 11.38 0.67
C LYS A 93 2.33 12.63 0.34
N GLN A 94 2.73 13.42 1.35
CA GLN A 94 3.58 14.60 1.19
C GLN A 94 4.89 14.25 0.45
N TYR A 95 5.47 13.10 0.77
CA TYR A 95 6.69 12.61 0.11
C TYR A 95 6.41 11.67 -1.07
N GLY A 96 5.17 11.48 -1.51
CA GLY A 96 4.84 10.59 -2.64
C GLY A 96 5.36 9.16 -2.46
N VAL A 97 5.38 8.65 -1.21
CA VAL A 97 5.83 7.31 -0.86
C VAL A 97 4.62 6.40 -0.64
N LYS A 98 4.71 5.17 -1.12
CA LYS A 98 3.77 4.09 -0.79
C LYS A 98 4.44 3.12 0.19
N ALA A 99 3.62 2.47 1.00
CA ALA A 99 4.06 1.65 2.13
C ALA A 99 3.18 0.40 2.22
N THR A 100 3.63 -0.57 3.00
CA THR A 100 2.84 -1.76 3.37
C THR A 100 2.37 -1.60 4.82
N PHE A 101 1.07 -1.68 5.06
CA PHE A 101 0.48 -1.57 6.40
C PHE A 101 0.09 -2.97 6.90
N CYS A 102 0.81 -3.50 7.89
CA CYS A 102 0.45 -4.74 8.57
C CYS A 102 -0.52 -4.42 9.69
N MET A 103 -1.81 -4.65 9.42
CA MET A 103 -2.89 -4.22 10.30
C MET A 103 -3.35 -5.34 11.21
N VAL A 104 -3.64 -5.00 12.46
CA VAL A 104 -4.33 -5.90 13.38
C VAL A 104 -5.81 -5.98 12.98
N GLY A 105 -6.32 -7.19 12.77
CA GLY A 105 -7.67 -7.40 12.23
C GLY A 105 -8.78 -6.74 13.06
N THR A 106 -8.64 -6.73 14.39
CA THR A 106 -9.60 -6.06 15.29
C THR A 106 -9.59 -4.53 15.12
N GLN A 107 -8.43 -3.92 14.88
CA GLN A 107 -8.33 -2.49 14.58
C GLN A 107 -8.90 -2.17 13.20
N ALA A 108 -8.59 -3.00 12.20
CA ALA A 108 -9.12 -2.85 10.85
C ALA A 108 -10.66 -2.87 10.84
N ARG A 109 -11.26 -3.80 11.60
CA ARG A 109 -12.71 -3.88 11.77
C ARG A 109 -13.30 -2.65 12.48
N MET A 110 -12.57 -2.07 13.42
CA MET A 110 -13.02 -0.89 14.18
C MET A 110 -12.98 0.39 13.33
N TYR A 111 -12.00 0.52 12.44
CA TYR A 111 -11.79 1.72 11.62
C TYR A 111 -11.76 1.40 10.11
N PRO A 112 -12.85 0.87 9.53
CA PRO A 112 -12.86 0.43 8.14
C PRO A 112 -12.63 1.57 7.15
N ASP A 113 -13.03 2.80 7.47
CA ASP A 113 -12.79 3.94 6.59
C ASP A 113 -11.31 4.31 6.47
N LEU A 114 -10.51 4.08 7.52
CA LEU A 114 -9.06 4.22 7.44
C LEU A 114 -8.44 3.13 6.58
N VAL A 115 -8.91 1.87 6.70
CA VAL A 115 -8.44 0.78 5.83
C VAL A 115 -8.73 1.08 4.36
N LYS A 116 -9.94 1.58 4.04
CA LYS A 116 -10.27 2.04 2.69
C LYS A 116 -9.39 3.19 2.24
N GLN A 117 -9.07 4.14 3.12
CA GLN A 117 -8.16 5.24 2.80
C GLN A 117 -6.74 4.72 2.50
N VAL A 118 -6.21 3.79 3.28
CA VAL A 118 -4.91 3.13 3.01
C VAL A 118 -4.90 2.53 1.60
N VAL A 119 -5.95 1.81 1.23
CA VAL A 119 -6.08 1.22 -0.12
C VAL A 119 -6.21 2.29 -1.20
N ALA A 120 -7.07 3.30 -0.99
CA ALA A 120 -7.33 4.36 -1.96
C ALA A 120 -6.08 5.23 -2.21
N ASP A 121 -5.27 5.44 -1.18
CA ASP A 121 -3.97 6.13 -1.30
C ASP A 121 -2.90 5.22 -1.93
N GLY A 122 -3.20 3.98 -2.31
CA GLY A 122 -2.33 3.09 -3.10
C GLY A 122 -1.28 2.34 -2.28
N HIS A 123 -1.49 2.21 -0.97
CA HIS A 123 -0.66 1.38 -0.09
C HIS A 123 -1.05 -0.10 -0.19
N ARG A 124 -0.22 -1.00 0.35
CA ARG A 124 -0.53 -2.44 0.41
C ARG A 124 -1.00 -2.82 1.80
N LEU A 125 -1.97 -3.72 1.85
CA LEU A 125 -2.45 -4.34 3.08
C LEU A 125 -1.62 -5.58 3.40
N CYS A 126 -1.35 -5.76 4.68
CA CYS A 126 -0.67 -6.89 5.29
C CYS A 126 -1.48 -7.31 6.52
N ASP A 127 -1.56 -8.61 6.76
CA ASP A 127 -2.19 -9.21 7.93
C ASP A 127 -1.21 -9.21 9.11
N HIS A 128 -1.67 -8.72 10.27
CA HIS A 128 -0.92 -8.72 11.53
C HIS A 128 -1.68 -9.37 12.70
N THR A 129 -2.45 -10.42 12.38
CA THR A 129 -3.30 -11.20 13.30
C THR A 129 -4.41 -10.40 13.98
N ILE A 130 -5.22 -11.04 14.82
CA ILE A 130 -6.34 -10.37 15.50
C ILE A 130 -5.94 -9.77 16.84
N SER A 131 -5.03 -10.41 17.58
CA SER A 131 -4.72 -10.09 18.97
C SER A 131 -3.31 -9.54 19.19
N HIS A 132 -2.45 -9.57 18.15
CA HIS A 132 -1.05 -9.20 18.27
C HIS A 132 -0.30 -10.01 19.37
N ASP A 133 -0.58 -11.31 19.48
CA ASP A 133 0.14 -12.20 20.41
C ASP A 133 1.56 -12.49 19.90
N THR A 134 2.56 -11.86 20.52
CA THR A 134 3.99 -12.04 20.19
C THR A 134 4.56 -13.38 20.63
N ALA A 135 3.78 -14.20 21.35
CA ALA A 135 4.13 -15.58 21.71
C ALA A 135 3.28 -16.62 20.95
N MET A 136 2.68 -16.23 19.81
CA MET A 136 1.81 -17.12 19.03
C MET A 136 2.53 -18.35 18.46
N ASP A 137 3.85 -18.30 18.33
CA ASP A 137 4.70 -19.41 17.88
C ASP A 137 4.77 -20.57 18.88
N HIS A 138 4.43 -20.32 20.15
CA HIS A 138 4.28 -21.34 21.18
C HIS A 138 2.86 -21.87 21.32
N LYS A 139 1.91 -21.36 20.54
CA LYS A 139 0.51 -21.76 20.57
C LYS A 139 0.25 -22.86 19.54
N SER A 140 -0.90 -23.54 19.68
CA SER A 140 -1.30 -24.59 18.75
C SER A 140 -1.50 -24.04 17.33
N GLU A 141 -1.34 -24.90 16.33
CA GLU A 141 -1.62 -24.56 14.93
C GLU A 141 -3.06 -24.06 14.75
N ALA A 142 -4.03 -24.62 15.47
CA ALA A 142 -5.41 -24.17 15.45
C ALA A 142 -5.58 -22.72 15.95
N TYR A 143 -4.82 -22.33 16.98
CA TYR A 143 -4.80 -20.94 17.45
C TYR A 143 -4.18 -20.02 16.39
N GLN A 144 -3.01 -20.39 15.84
CA GLN A 144 -2.34 -19.61 14.80
C GLN A 144 -3.23 -19.45 13.56
N ALA A 145 -3.94 -20.50 13.15
CA ALA A 145 -4.86 -20.46 12.02
C ALA A 145 -6.02 -19.50 12.27
N LYS A 146 -6.61 -19.54 13.47
CA LYS A 146 -7.66 -18.60 13.84
C LYS A 146 -7.16 -17.16 13.82
N GLU A 147 -6.00 -16.90 14.41
CA GLU A 147 -5.40 -15.57 14.47
C GLU A 147 -5.18 -14.96 13.07
N ILE A 148 -4.67 -15.76 12.13
CA ILE A 148 -4.34 -15.32 10.77
C ILE A 148 -5.60 -15.24 9.91
N LEU A 149 -6.39 -16.31 9.83
CA LEU A 149 -7.51 -16.37 8.89
C LEU A 149 -8.66 -15.44 9.29
N ASP A 150 -8.85 -15.17 10.58
CA ASP A 150 -9.87 -14.23 11.03
C ASP A 150 -9.44 -12.78 10.76
N ALA A 151 -8.15 -12.45 10.96
CA ALA A 151 -7.61 -11.14 10.62
C ALA A 151 -7.70 -10.88 9.12
N GLU A 152 -7.34 -11.85 8.28
CA GLU A 152 -7.45 -11.77 6.83
C GLU A 152 -8.87 -11.37 6.39
N ARG A 153 -9.88 -12.02 6.97
CA ARG A 153 -11.30 -11.72 6.68
C ARG A 153 -11.69 -10.32 7.16
N MET A 154 -11.35 -9.95 8.40
CA MET A 154 -11.67 -8.64 8.96
C MET A 154 -11.05 -7.51 8.12
N ILE A 155 -9.79 -7.64 7.72
CA ILE A 155 -9.08 -6.66 6.90
C ILE A 155 -9.71 -6.57 5.50
N THR A 156 -10.03 -7.73 4.90
CA THR A 156 -10.68 -7.78 3.58
C THR A 156 -12.06 -7.14 3.58
N GLU A 157 -12.87 -7.37 4.61
CA GLU A 157 -14.17 -6.75 4.77
C GLU A 157 -14.04 -5.24 5.01
N ALA A 158 -13.15 -4.83 5.91
CA ALA A 158 -12.90 -3.43 6.24
C ALA A 158 -12.43 -2.61 5.03
N SER A 159 -11.62 -3.21 4.16
CA SER A 159 -11.08 -2.57 2.95
C SER A 159 -12.09 -2.46 1.80
N GLY A 160 -13.28 -3.07 1.92
CA GLY A 160 -14.25 -3.15 0.83
C GLY A 160 -13.93 -4.24 -0.21
N GLY A 161 -13.21 -5.29 0.18
CA GLY A 161 -12.94 -6.47 -0.64
C GLY A 161 -11.50 -6.62 -1.11
N VAL A 162 -10.60 -5.71 -0.74
CA VAL A 162 -9.17 -5.82 -1.04
C VAL A 162 -8.49 -6.71 -0.01
N ARG A 163 -7.99 -7.86 -0.45
CA ARG A 163 -7.31 -8.82 0.42
C ARG A 163 -5.89 -8.35 0.77
N PRO A 164 -5.39 -8.62 1.99
CA PRO A 164 -3.99 -8.44 2.32
C PRO A 164 -3.09 -9.29 1.41
N GLN A 165 -1.96 -8.73 1.00
CA GLN A 165 -0.99 -9.39 0.12
C GLN A 165 0.17 -10.04 0.89
N TYR A 166 0.33 -9.67 2.15
CA TYR A 166 1.40 -10.11 3.04
C TYR A 166 0.83 -10.53 4.38
N TYR A 167 1.61 -11.32 5.11
CA TYR A 167 1.38 -11.67 6.50
C TYR A 167 2.66 -11.41 7.28
N ARG A 168 2.56 -10.75 8.42
CA ARG A 168 3.67 -10.56 9.36
C ARG A 168 3.25 -11.10 10.71
N ALA A 169 4.03 -12.02 11.27
CA ALA A 169 3.79 -12.50 12.63
C ALA A 169 4.16 -11.41 13.64
N PRO A 170 3.30 -11.10 14.63
CA PRO A 170 3.62 -10.22 15.76
C PRO A 170 4.95 -10.60 16.40
N GLY A 171 5.81 -9.61 16.64
CA GLY A 171 7.15 -9.82 17.19
C GLY A 171 8.09 -10.68 16.34
N GLY A 172 7.72 -11.02 15.10
CA GLY A 172 8.48 -11.95 14.26
C GLY A 172 8.30 -13.43 14.63
N ALA A 173 7.27 -13.77 15.41
CA ALA A 173 6.95 -15.11 15.92
C ALA A 173 6.44 -16.06 14.82
N PHE A 174 7.22 -16.25 13.76
CA PHE A 174 6.89 -17.13 12.65
C PHE A 174 7.11 -18.60 13.01
N THR A 175 6.22 -19.45 12.52
CA THR A 175 6.37 -20.92 12.52
C THR A 175 6.38 -21.44 11.08
N PRO A 176 6.87 -22.67 10.82
CA PRO A 176 6.66 -23.31 9.52
C PRO A 176 5.17 -23.39 9.13
N TYR A 177 4.30 -23.66 10.10
CA TYR A 177 2.85 -23.73 9.90
C TYR A 177 2.25 -22.39 9.45
N SER A 178 2.43 -21.32 10.23
CA SER A 178 1.88 -19.99 9.94
C SER A 178 2.34 -19.45 8.58
N ARG A 179 3.63 -19.64 8.24
CA ARG A 179 4.16 -19.26 6.91
C ARG A 179 3.51 -20.02 5.77
N ASN A 180 3.33 -21.33 5.93
CA ASN A 180 2.68 -22.15 4.91
C ASN A 180 1.20 -21.80 4.76
N LEU A 181 0.50 -21.57 5.87
CA LEU A 181 -0.91 -21.15 5.88
C LEU A 181 -1.09 -19.79 5.20
N ALA A 182 -0.28 -18.79 5.56
CA ALA A 182 -0.34 -17.48 4.92
C ALA A 182 -0.10 -17.57 3.41
N ALA A 183 0.95 -18.29 2.99
CA ALA A 183 1.28 -18.46 1.59
C ALA A 183 0.18 -19.19 0.80
N SER A 184 -0.46 -20.22 1.38
CA SER A 184 -1.58 -20.92 0.74
C SER A 184 -2.84 -20.04 0.61
N HIS A 185 -2.98 -19.03 1.47
CA HIS A 185 -3.99 -17.98 1.37
C HIS A 185 -3.56 -16.80 0.49
N GLY A 186 -2.39 -16.86 -0.14
CA GLY A 186 -1.91 -15.80 -1.03
C GLY A 186 -1.25 -14.61 -0.31
N MET A 187 -0.95 -14.75 0.98
CA MET A 187 -0.23 -13.77 1.78
C MET A 187 1.25 -14.16 1.88
N ARG A 188 2.14 -13.33 1.36
CA ARG A 188 3.59 -13.54 1.44
C ARG A 188 4.08 -13.26 2.87
N PRO A 189 4.76 -14.19 3.56
CA PRO A 189 5.38 -13.89 4.85
C PRO A 189 6.37 -12.74 4.71
N LEU A 190 6.27 -11.73 5.56
CA LEU A 190 7.01 -10.46 5.46
C LEU A 190 7.76 -10.16 6.77
N GLY A 191 9.08 -10.08 6.69
CA GLY A 191 9.93 -9.65 7.81
C GLY A 191 10.37 -8.20 7.64
N TRP A 192 11.48 -7.84 8.30
CA TRP A 192 12.18 -6.57 8.15
C TRP A 192 13.69 -6.79 8.20
N ASN A 193 14.45 -5.77 7.80
CA ASN A 193 15.91 -5.73 7.92
C ASN A 193 16.36 -4.68 8.94
N VAL A 194 15.59 -3.59 9.03
CA VAL A 194 15.84 -2.46 9.91
C VAL A 194 14.66 -2.37 10.87
N ASP A 195 14.92 -2.60 12.14
CA ASP A 195 13.95 -2.41 13.21
C ASP A 195 14.20 -1.07 13.88
N THR A 196 13.31 -0.10 13.67
CA THR A 196 13.56 1.25 14.17
C THR A 196 13.38 1.38 15.68
N LYS A 197 12.78 0.36 16.33
CA LYS A 197 12.42 0.37 17.75
C LYS A 197 11.57 1.57 18.15
N ASP A 198 10.86 2.19 17.21
CA ASP A 198 10.05 3.39 17.44
C ASP A 198 8.92 3.16 18.46
N PHE A 199 8.42 1.93 18.57
CA PHE A 199 7.44 1.53 19.59
C PHE A 199 7.98 1.64 21.04
N GLU A 200 9.30 1.65 21.24
CA GLU A 200 9.96 1.83 22.55
C GLU A 200 10.15 3.29 22.93
N HIS A 201 9.81 4.24 22.04
CA HIS A 201 10.04 5.69 22.21
C HIS A 201 11.49 6.08 22.52
N PRO A 202 12.48 5.66 21.70
CA PRO A 202 13.90 5.91 21.97
C PRO A 202 14.34 7.35 21.65
N GLY A 203 13.44 8.20 21.17
CA GLY A 203 13.72 9.53 20.66
C GLY A 203 13.90 9.56 19.13
N VAL A 204 13.42 10.64 18.50
CA VAL A 204 13.46 10.83 17.03
C VAL A 204 14.87 10.65 16.45
N ALA A 205 15.90 11.17 17.13
CA ALA A 205 17.28 11.08 16.66
C ALA A 205 17.78 9.62 16.66
N ALA A 206 17.37 8.81 17.64
CA ALA A 206 17.72 7.40 17.70
C ALA A 206 17.07 6.63 16.55
N ILE A 207 15.75 6.81 16.34
CA ILE A 207 15.01 6.20 15.22
C ILE A 207 15.68 6.49 13.87
N VAL A 208 16.01 7.77 13.62
CA VAL A 208 16.68 8.19 12.37
C VAL A 208 18.07 7.57 12.25
N SER A 209 18.84 7.53 13.35
CA SER A 209 20.18 6.94 13.37
C SER A 209 20.14 5.44 13.06
N THR A 210 19.19 4.70 13.66
CA THR A 210 18.97 3.28 13.41
C THR A 210 18.73 3.03 11.92
N VAL A 211 17.82 3.79 11.30
CA VAL A 211 17.59 3.67 9.86
C VAL A 211 18.86 3.88 9.04
N ARG A 212 19.62 4.94 9.33
CA ARG A 212 20.83 5.26 8.58
C ARG A 212 21.91 4.19 8.70
N ASN A 213 22.07 3.63 9.90
CA ASN A 213 23.15 2.70 10.21
C ASN A 213 22.81 1.26 9.79
N GLU A 214 21.54 0.86 9.84
CA GLU A 214 21.15 -0.52 9.59
C GLU A 214 20.62 -0.77 8.17
N LEU A 215 20.35 0.28 7.38
CA LEU A 215 19.93 0.11 5.98
C LEU A 215 20.86 -0.78 5.12
N PRO A 216 22.19 -0.84 5.33
CA PRO A 216 23.04 -1.82 4.66
C PRO A 216 22.64 -3.29 4.88
N ASN A 217 21.90 -3.60 5.96
CA ASN A 217 21.40 -4.95 6.26
C ASN A 217 20.21 -5.35 5.37
N GLY A 218 19.62 -4.40 4.66
CA GLY A 218 18.58 -4.64 3.65
C GLY A 218 17.46 -3.60 3.65
N PRO A 219 16.54 -3.71 2.69
CA PRO A 219 15.72 -2.58 2.27
C PRO A 219 14.39 -2.43 3.03
N THR A 220 13.99 -3.39 3.87
CA THR A 220 12.69 -3.34 4.54
C THR A 220 12.78 -2.73 5.93
N ILE A 221 12.16 -1.57 6.12
CA ILE A 221 12.20 -0.79 7.36
C ILE A 221 10.86 -0.90 8.08
N LEU A 222 10.90 -1.22 9.37
CA LEU A 222 9.75 -1.35 10.25
C LEU A 222 9.51 -0.07 11.07
N PHE A 223 8.28 0.42 11.07
CA PHE A 223 7.73 1.46 11.95
C PHE A 223 6.34 1.03 12.44
N HIS A 224 5.76 1.76 13.38
CA HIS A 224 4.43 1.47 13.94
C HIS A 224 3.51 2.70 13.92
N ASP A 225 2.22 2.51 13.69
CA ASP A 225 1.21 3.59 13.74
C ASP A 225 0.10 3.35 14.75
N ALA A 226 0.24 2.38 15.67
CA ALA A 226 -0.66 2.20 16.80
C ALA A 226 0.09 1.73 18.06
N GLY A 227 -0.64 1.25 19.07
CA GLY A 227 -0.03 0.74 20.31
C GLY A 227 0.46 1.81 21.29
N GLY A 228 0.01 3.05 21.17
CA GLY A 228 0.40 4.16 22.04
C GLY A 228 0.68 5.45 21.28
N ASP A 229 1.47 6.35 21.88
CA ASP A 229 1.89 7.61 21.26
C ASP A 229 2.90 7.37 20.12
N ARG A 230 2.63 7.84 18.91
CA ARG A 230 3.53 7.68 17.74
C ARG A 230 4.07 9.01 17.22
N ALA A 231 4.15 10.03 18.08
CA ALA A 231 4.75 11.32 17.75
C ALA A 231 6.19 11.20 17.24
N GLU A 232 7.00 10.34 17.87
CA GLU A 232 8.40 10.13 17.49
C GLU A 232 8.52 9.43 16.14
N THR A 233 7.72 8.39 15.89
CA THR A 233 7.60 7.73 14.58
C THR A 233 7.28 8.75 13.49
N LEU A 234 6.24 9.56 13.72
CA LEU A 234 5.79 10.55 12.76
C LEU A 234 6.87 11.61 12.47
N ALA A 235 7.55 12.10 13.51
CA ALA A 235 8.65 13.04 13.38
C ALA A 235 9.86 12.43 12.67
N ALA A 236 10.18 11.16 12.93
CA ALA A 236 11.26 10.44 12.27
C ALA A 236 10.95 10.19 10.79
N LEU A 237 9.73 9.77 10.44
CA LEU A 237 9.30 9.61 9.04
C LEU A 237 9.50 10.91 8.24
N ARG A 238 9.21 12.08 8.84
CA ARG A 238 9.45 13.37 8.18
C ARG A 238 10.92 13.65 7.85
N GLN A 239 11.86 12.98 8.52
CA GLN A 239 13.31 13.09 8.25
C GLN A 239 13.84 11.96 7.38
N VAL A 240 13.41 10.72 7.65
CA VAL A 240 13.87 9.50 6.97
C VAL A 240 13.48 9.50 5.49
N LEU A 241 12.21 9.81 5.19
CA LEU A 241 11.70 9.74 3.81
C LEU A 241 12.45 10.67 2.83
N PRO A 242 12.63 11.98 3.12
CA PRO A 242 13.42 12.84 2.23
C PRO A 242 14.90 12.46 2.22
N TRP A 243 15.47 11.99 3.34
CA TRP A 243 16.86 11.53 3.37
C TRP A 243 17.08 10.33 2.44
N LEU A 244 16.22 9.30 2.48
CA LEU A 244 16.28 8.14 1.58
C LEU A 244 16.22 8.56 0.10
N LYS A 245 15.36 9.54 -0.24
CA LYS A 245 15.32 10.12 -1.59
C LYS A 245 16.62 10.79 -1.98
N GLN A 246 17.18 11.63 -1.10
CA GLN A 246 18.45 12.31 -1.34
C GLN A 246 19.61 11.33 -1.51
N GLN A 247 19.57 10.21 -0.78
CA GLN A 247 20.54 9.13 -0.96
C GLN A 247 20.35 8.38 -2.28
N GLY A 248 19.25 8.55 -3.00
CA GLY A 248 18.98 7.91 -4.29
C GLY A 248 18.36 6.51 -4.17
N TYR A 249 17.56 6.26 -3.12
CA TYR A 249 16.75 5.04 -3.01
C TYR A 249 15.41 5.19 -3.75
N ALA A 250 14.95 4.11 -4.37
CA ALA A 250 13.64 3.99 -5.00
C ALA A 250 12.66 3.31 -4.03
N PHE A 251 11.52 3.95 -3.75
CA PHE A 251 10.50 3.35 -2.91
C PHE A 251 9.73 2.27 -3.67
N GLY A 252 9.53 1.13 -3.00
CA GLY A 252 8.89 -0.04 -3.55
C GLY A 252 8.05 -0.79 -2.52
N PHE A 253 7.70 -2.01 -2.89
CA PHE A 253 7.06 -2.97 -1.99
C PHE A 253 7.97 -4.19 -1.77
N PRO A 254 7.78 -4.93 -0.67
CA PRO A 254 8.47 -6.19 -0.49
C PRO A 254 8.19 -7.16 -1.64
N VAL A 255 9.19 -7.94 -2.05
CA VAL A 255 9.02 -8.94 -3.12
C VAL A 255 7.95 -9.96 -2.75
N ARG A 256 7.09 -10.29 -3.73
CA ARG A 256 5.97 -11.22 -3.55
C ARG A 256 6.12 -12.45 -4.43
#